data_AF-B3R3U0-F1
#
_entry.id   AF-B3R3U0-F1
#
_cell.length_a   1.000
_cell.length_b   1.000
_cell.length_c   1.000
_cell.angle_alpha   90.00
_cell.angle_beta   90.00
_cell.angle_gamma   90.00
#
_symmetry.space_group_name_H-M   'P 1'
#
loop_
_entity.id
_entity.type
_entity.pdbx_description
1 polymer ?
#
loop_
_entity_poly.entity_id
_entity_poly.type
_entity_poly.pdbx_seq_one_letter_code
_entity_poly.pdbx_strand_id
1 'polypeptide(L)'
;MSTESDDKPGNAEATAFELVGGEARVRELVDRFYDLMDLEPQFAGLRALHPPSLDGSRDKLFWFLCGWLGGPNHFIERFGHPRLRARHMPFEIGVSERDQWMRCMALAMQDIGLSEDLQLRLMQAFFQTADWMRNVAR
;
A
#
# COMPACT_ATOMS: atom_id res chain seq x y z
N MET A 1 -12.75 38.72 -36.25
CA MET A 1 -11.53 38.60 -35.42
C MET A 1 -11.79 37.50 -34.42
N SER A 2 -11.25 36.32 -34.69
CA SER A 2 -11.30 35.16 -33.80
C SER A 2 -10.30 35.41 -32.69
N THR A 3 -10.72 35.38 -31.43
CA THR A 3 -9.80 35.26 -30.30
C THR A 3 -9.69 33.78 -29.98
N GLU A 4 -8.54 33.20 -30.32
CA GLU A 4 -8.12 31.86 -29.89
C GLU A 4 -8.26 31.72 -28.37
N SER A 5 -8.96 30.67 -27.96
CA SER A 5 -8.92 30.20 -26.57
C SER A 5 -7.62 29.45 -26.39
N ASP A 6 -6.69 30.08 -25.67
CA ASP A 6 -5.40 29.54 -25.28
C ASP A 6 -5.62 28.54 -24.12
N ASP A 7 -6.14 27.35 -24.45
CA ASP A 7 -6.33 26.25 -23.50
C ASP A 7 -5.00 25.51 -23.35
N LYS A 8 -4.14 26.00 -22.45
CA LYS A 8 -2.98 25.24 -21.99
C LYS A 8 -3.49 24.06 -21.16
N PRO A 9 -3.23 22.79 -21.55
CA PRO A 9 -3.53 21.68 -20.66
C PRO A 9 -2.66 21.84 -19.40
N GLY A 10 -3.31 22.03 -18.26
CA GLY A 10 -2.66 22.08 -16.96
C GLY A 10 -1.84 20.80 -16.76
N ASN A 11 -0.58 20.98 -16.37
CA ASN A 11 0.33 19.90 -16.00
C ASN A 11 -0.26 19.16 -14.79
N ALA A 12 -1.10 18.15 -15.02
CA ALA A 12 -1.63 17.32 -13.95
C ALA A 12 -0.46 16.53 -13.35
N GLU A 13 -0.16 16.79 -12.08
CA GLU A 13 0.85 16.03 -11.34
C GLU A 13 0.55 14.54 -11.44
N ALA A 14 1.56 13.75 -11.81
CA ALA A 14 1.41 12.30 -11.94
C ALA A 14 0.96 11.68 -10.60
N THR A 15 0.00 10.76 -10.67
CA THR A 15 -0.49 10.01 -9.52
C THR A 15 0.63 9.16 -8.91
N ALA A 16 0.51 8.82 -7.63
CA ALA A 16 1.47 7.90 -7.00
C ALA A 16 1.49 6.54 -7.71
N PHE A 17 0.36 6.11 -8.27
CA PHE A 17 0.24 4.91 -9.08
C PHE A 17 1.10 4.97 -10.35
N GLU A 18 1.05 6.08 -11.10
CA GLU A 18 1.89 6.30 -12.27
C GLU A 18 3.37 6.40 -11.89
N LEU A 19 3.69 7.08 -10.78
CA LEU A 19 5.06 7.21 -10.27
C LEU A 19 5.67 5.88 -9.83
N VAL A 20 4.87 4.95 -9.30
CA VAL A 20 5.31 3.58 -8.98
C VAL A 20 5.54 2.75 -10.26
N GLY A 21 4.87 3.10 -11.36
CA GLY A 21 4.94 2.41 -12.65
C GLY A 21 3.73 1.53 -12.96
N GLY A 22 2.57 1.86 -12.38
CA GLY A 22 1.29 1.21 -12.68
C GLY A 22 1.11 -0.19 -12.08
N GLU A 23 0.12 -0.94 -12.58
CA GLU A 23 -0.34 -2.19 -11.96
C GLU A 23 0.77 -3.23 -11.80
N ALA A 24 1.59 -3.44 -12.84
CA ALA A 24 2.65 -4.44 -12.79
C ALA A 24 3.63 -4.18 -11.65
N ARG A 25 3.96 -2.91 -11.39
CA ARG A 25 4.87 -2.50 -10.33
C ARG A 25 4.22 -2.52 -8.95
N VAL A 26 2.93 -2.20 -8.85
CA VAL A 26 2.16 -2.39 -7.60
C VAL A 26 2.07 -3.88 -7.25
N ARG A 27 1.87 -4.76 -8.25
CA ARG A 27 1.87 -6.22 -8.07
C ARG A 27 3.22 -6.70 -7.53
N GLU A 28 4.30 -6.28 -8.17
CA GLU A 28 5.67 -6.60 -7.74
C GLU A 28 5.95 -6.13 -6.30
N LEU A 29 5.54 -4.89 -5.96
CA LEU A 29 5.66 -4.36 -4.60
C LEU A 29 4.95 -5.25 -3.57
N VAL A 30 3.69 -5.62 -3.86
CA VAL A 30 2.88 -6.43 -2.94
C VAL A 30 3.41 -7.85 -2.83
N ASP A 31 3.88 -8.44 -3.93
CA ASP A 31 4.53 -9.75 -3.88
C ASP A 31 5.77 -9.70 -3.00
N ARG A 32 6.65 -8.72 -3.24
CA ARG A 32 7.86 -8.59 -2.43
C ARG A 32 7.56 -8.33 -0.95
N PHE A 33 6.54 -7.53 -0.66
CA PHE A 33 6.07 -7.29 0.70
C PHE A 33 5.66 -8.57 1.42
N TYR A 34 4.85 -9.43 0.78
CA TYR A 34 4.44 -10.68 1.42
C TYR A 34 5.53 -11.76 1.41
N ASP A 35 6.45 -11.75 0.44
CA ASP A 35 7.62 -12.63 0.45
C ASP A 35 8.52 -12.31 1.65
N LEU A 36 8.85 -11.03 1.85
CA LEU A 36 9.61 -10.58 3.01
C LEU A 36 8.92 -10.98 4.32
N MET A 37 7.61 -10.74 4.43
CA MET A 37 6.83 -11.09 5.62
C MET A 37 6.89 -12.59 5.96
N ASP A 38 6.88 -13.46 4.95
CA ASP A 38 6.87 -14.92 5.13
C ASP A 38 8.27 -15.49 5.36
N LEU A 39 9.31 -14.90 4.75
CA LEU A 39 10.67 -15.43 4.74
C LEU A 39 11.55 -14.87 5.87
N GLU A 40 11.35 -13.62 6.29
CA GLU A 40 12.26 -12.95 7.21
C GLU A 40 11.82 -13.08 8.68
N PRO A 41 12.65 -13.66 9.58
CA PRO A 41 12.28 -13.89 10.97
C PRO A 41 11.86 -12.64 11.75
N GLN A 42 12.36 -11.47 11.35
CA GLN A 42 12.05 -10.20 11.99
C GLN A 42 10.56 -9.76 11.81
N PHE A 43 9.83 -10.39 10.90
CA PHE A 43 8.40 -10.12 10.65
C PHE A 43 7.47 -11.20 11.20
N ALA A 44 7.99 -12.15 12.00
CA ALA A 44 7.22 -13.28 12.51
C ALA A 44 5.97 -12.85 13.31
N GLY A 45 6.03 -11.73 14.05
CA GLY A 45 4.87 -11.21 14.79
C GLY A 45 3.74 -10.76 13.88
N LEU A 46 4.07 -9.98 12.85
CA LEU A 46 3.11 -9.57 11.81
C LEU A 46 2.58 -10.78 11.02
N ARG A 47 3.47 -11.72 10.68
CA ARG A 47 3.12 -12.92 9.92
C ARG A 47 2.12 -13.82 10.66
N ALA A 48 2.21 -13.88 11.98
CA ALA A 48 1.30 -14.65 12.83
C ALA A 48 -0.15 -14.13 12.79
N LEU A 49 -0.38 -12.88 12.39
CA LEU A 49 -1.73 -12.32 12.18
C LEU A 49 -2.36 -12.70 10.84
N HIS A 50 -1.60 -13.34 9.95
CA HIS A 50 -2.07 -13.69 8.61
C HIS A 50 -2.45 -15.18 8.52
N PRO A 51 -3.35 -15.56 7.59
CA PRO A 51 -3.69 -16.96 7.36
C PRO A 51 -2.48 -17.81 6.95
N PRO A 52 -2.58 -19.15 6.96
CA PRO A 52 -1.49 -20.03 6.53
C PRO A 52 -1.02 -19.74 5.10
N SER A 53 -1.94 -19.58 4.14
CA SER A 53 -1.63 -19.06 2.80
C SER A 53 -1.82 -17.54 2.74
N LEU A 54 -0.88 -16.87 2.07
CA LEU A 54 -0.89 -15.43 1.87
C LEU A 54 -1.52 -14.99 0.54
N ASP A 55 -1.92 -15.91 -0.34
CA ASP A 55 -2.37 -15.60 -1.71
C ASP A 55 -3.57 -14.64 -1.71
N GLY A 56 -4.58 -14.96 -0.89
CA GLY A 56 -5.76 -14.10 -0.75
C GLY A 56 -5.50 -12.79 -0.01
N SER A 57 -4.38 -12.65 0.70
CA SER A 57 -3.95 -11.38 1.32
C SER A 57 -3.19 -10.53 0.30
N ARG A 58 -2.31 -11.16 -0.49
CA ARG A 58 -1.60 -10.55 -1.63
C ARG A 58 -2.57 -9.90 -2.60
N ASP A 59 -3.57 -10.63 -3.07
CA ASP A 59 -4.53 -10.09 -4.05
C ASP A 59 -5.31 -8.91 -3.50
N LYS A 60 -5.77 -8.98 -2.24
CA LYS A 60 -6.52 -7.90 -1.61
C LYS A 60 -5.68 -6.65 -1.42
N LEU A 61 -4.42 -6.79 -0.99
CA LEU A 61 -3.54 -5.64 -0.85
C LEU A 61 -3.19 -5.04 -2.22
N PHE A 62 -2.95 -5.87 -3.24
CA PHE A 62 -2.73 -5.40 -4.62
C PHE A 62 -3.92 -4.58 -5.12
N TRP A 63 -5.14 -5.14 -5.08
CA TRP A 63 -6.34 -4.42 -5.53
C TRP A 63 -6.59 -3.14 -4.72
N PHE A 64 -6.29 -3.16 -3.42
CA PHE A 64 -6.41 -1.99 -2.57
C PHE A 64 -5.40 -0.91 -2.96
N LEU A 65 -4.13 -1.25 -3.12
CA LEU A 65 -3.07 -0.29 -3.45
C LEU A 65 -3.23 0.29 -4.86
N CYS A 66 -3.74 -0.46 -5.84
CA CYS A 66 -4.05 0.11 -7.15
C CYS A 66 -4.98 1.33 -7.04
N GLY A 67 -6.11 1.19 -6.33
CA GLY A 67 -7.04 2.31 -6.13
C GLY A 67 -6.50 3.37 -5.18
N TRP A 68 -5.87 2.96 -4.08
CA TRP A 68 -5.36 3.87 -3.06
C TRP A 68 -4.25 4.80 -3.57
N LEU A 69 -3.43 4.34 -4.52
CA LEU A 69 -2.39 5.13 -5.16
C LEU A 69 -2.91 6.04 -6.30
N GLY A 70 -4.22 5.99 -6.61
CA GLY A 70 -4.85 6.80 -7.65
C GLY A 70 -5.06 6.08 -8.99
N GLY A 71 -4.85 4.76 -9.06
CA GLY A 71 -5.13 3.93 -10.22
C GLY A 71 -6.54 3.30 -10.21
N PRO A 72 -6.74 2.17 -10.92
CA PRO A 72 -8.04 1.50 -10.99
C PRO A 72 -8.56 1.01 -9.63
N ASN A 73 -9.85 1.20 -9.36
CA ASN A 73 -10.49 0.93 -8.07
C ASN A 73 -10.90 -0.54 -7.86
N HIS A 74 -9.98 -1.48 -8.16
CA HIS A 74 -10.25 -2.92 -8.15
C HIS A 74 -10.87 -3.43 -6.84
N PHE A 75 -10.38 -2.92 -5.70
CA PHE A 75 -10.89 -3.33 -4.40
C PHE A 75 -12.35 -2.93 -4.21
N ILE A 76 -12.72 -1.72 -4.60
CA ILE A 76 -14.08 -1.19 -4.42
C ILE A 76 -15.06 -1.94 -5.32
N GLU A 77 -14.67 -2.22 -6.56
CA GLU A 77 -15.49 -2.99 -7.50
C GLU A 77 -15.83 -4.40 -6.96
N ARG A 78 -14.91 -5.02 -6.20
CA ARG A 78 -15.05 -6.39 -5.68
C ARG A 78 -15.68 -6.46 -4.29
N PHE A 79 -15.37 -5.50 -3.42
CA PHE A 79 -15.67 -5.57 -2.00
C PHE A 79 -16.42 -4.35 -1.44
N GLY A 80 -16.73 -3.37 -2.29
CA GLY A 80 -17.32 -2.10 -1.89
C GLY A 80 -16.37 -1.23 -1.09
N HIS A 81 -16.95 -0.32 -0.30
CA HIS A 81 -16.18 0.64 0.50
C HIS A 81 -15.10 -0.05 1.36
N PRO A 82 -13.84 0.44 1.38
CA PRO A 82 -12.73 -0.25 2.04
C PRO A 82 -12.98 -0.57 3.52
N ARG A 83 -13.52 0.39 4.27
CA ARG A 83 -13.82 0.27 5.72
C ARG A 83 -12.63 -0.36 6.48
N LEU A 84 -11.41 0.13 6.18
CA LEU A 84 -10.15 -0.50 6.58
C LEU A 84 -10.11 -0.84 8.07
N ARG A 85 -10.35 0.14 8.95
CA ARG A 85 -10.31 -0.09 10.40
C ARG A 85 -11.26 -1.20 10.84
N ALA A 86 -12.50 -1.24 10.33
CA ALA A 86 -13.45 -2.30 10.66
C ALA A 86 -12.97 -3.69 10.21
N ARG A 87 -12.28 -3.79 9.06
CA ARG A 87 -11.69 -5.04 8.57
C ARG A 87 -10.45 -5.47 9.36
N HIS A 88 -9.80 -4.53 10.06
CA HIS A 88 -8.62 -4.79 10.90
C HIS A 88 -8.95 -5.01 12.39
N MET A 89 -10.16 -4.66 12.85
CA MET A 89 -10.63 -4.90 14.23
C MET A 89 -10.57 -6.36 14.72
N PRO A 90 -10.73 -7.40 13.87
CA PRO A 90 -10.59 -8.79 14.32
C PRO A 90 -9.18 -9.20 14.74
N PHE A 91 -8.16 -8.39 14.45
CA PHE A 91 -6.76 -8.67 14.78
C PHE A 91 -6.27 -7.70 15.83
N GLU A 92 -5.40 -8.14 16.75
CA GLU A 92 -4.77 -7.23 17.69
C GLU A 92 -3.57 -6.54 17.04
N ILE A 93 -3.69 -5.24 16.79
CA ILE A 93 -2.66 -4.44 16.12
C ILE A 93 -2.13 -3.39 17.08
N GLY A 94 -0.93 -3.62 17.60
CA GLY A 94 -0.17 -2.72 18.47
C GLY A 94 0.90 -1.94 17.71
N VAL A 95 1.82 -1.35 18.46
CA VAL A 95 2.97 -0.62 17.92
C VAL A 95 3.89 -1.58 17.15
N SER A 96 4.16 -2.76 17.72
CA SER A 96 5.05 -3.75 17.12
C SER A 96 4.57 -4.22 15.75
N GLU A 97 3.28 -4.54 15.60
CA GLU A 97 2.72 -5.01 14.33
C GLU A 97 2.71 -3.90 13.27
N ARG A 98 2.40 -2.65 13.68
CA ARG A 98 2.50 -1.49 12.80
C ARG A 98 3.93 -1.27 12.33
N ASP A 99 4.91 -1.34 13.23
CA ASP A 99 6.32 -1.10 12.90
C ASP A 99 6.90 -2.20 12.00
N GLN A 100 6.54 -3.45 12.26
CA GLN A 100 6.88 -4.56 11.37
C GLN A 100 6.27 -4.36 9.97
N TRP A 101 5.00 -3.94 9.88
CA TRP A 101 4.34 -3.69 8.60
C TRP A 101 5.04 -2.55 7.83
N MET A 102 5.32 -1.44 8.51
CA MET A 102 6.01 -0.29 7.92
C MET A 102 7.42 -0.66 7.44
N ARG A 103 8.18 -1.41 8.24
CA ARG A 103 9.52 -1.86 7.87
C ARG A 103 9.49 -2.84 6.70
N CYS A 104 8.52 -3.75 6.67
CA CYS A 104 8.35 -4.70 5.59
C CYS A 104 8.02 -3.98 4.26
N MET A 105 7.14 -2.97 4.30
CA MET A 105 6.82 -2.14 3.13
C MET A 105 8.02 -1.31 2.67
N ALA A 106 8.81 -0.75 3.60
CA ALA A 106 10.02 -0.01 3.28
C ALA A 106 11.04 -0.89 2.53
N LEU A 107 11.33 -2.09 3.05
CA LEU A 107 12.24 -3.03 2.39
C LEU A 107 11.71 -3.47 1.02
N ALA A 108 10.39 -3.73 0.90
CA ALA A 108 9.80 -4.09 -0.37
C ALA A 108 9.98 -2.98 -1.43
N MET A 109 9.76 -1.72 -1.06
CA MET A 109 9.97 -0.60 -1.98
C MET A 109 11.44 -0.42 -2.38
N GLN A 110 12.37 -0.69 -1.46
CA GLN A 110 13.81 -0.67 -1.73
C GLN A 110 14.21 -1.79 -2.70
N ASP A 111 13.76 -3.02 -2.44
CA ASP A 111 14.11 -4.19 -3.24
C ASP A 111 13.62 -4.09 -4.68
N ILE A 112 12.46 -3.49 -4.89
CA ILE A 112 11.94 -3.27 -6.25
C ILE A 112 12.53 -2.01 -6.89
N GLY A 113 13.35 -1.22 -6.18
CA GLY A 113 14.06 -0.07 -6.72
C GLY A 113 13.23 1.19 -6.95
N LEU A 114 12.24 1.50 -6.09
CA LEU A 114 11.60 2.82 -6.14
C LEU A 114 12.60 3.94 -5.79
N SER A 115 12.43 5.15 -6.33
CA SER A 115 13.29 6.28 -5.98
C SER A 115 13.14 6.66 -4.51
N GLU A 116 14.22 7.13 -3.88
CA GLU A 116 14.22 7.50 -2.45
C GLU A 116 13.14 8.55 -2.13
N ASP A 117 12.97 9.56 -2.99
CA ASP A 117 11.92 10.58 -2.82
C ASP A 117 10.50 9.98 -2.82
N LEU A 118 10.25 9.01 -3.71
CA LEU A 118 8.96 8.32 -3.76
C LEU A 118 8.77 7.42 -2.55
N GLN A 119 9.82 6.70 -2.13
CA GLN A 119 9.79 5.89 -0.91
C GLN A 119 9.43 6.74 0.30
N LEU A 120 10.09 7.89 0.50
CA LEU A 120 9.82 8.79 1.63
C LEU A 120 8.37 9.29 1.62
N ARG A 121 7.87 9.72 0.46
CA ARG A 121 6.48 10.18 0.31
C ARG A 121 5.48 9.08 0.64
N LEU A 122 5.68 7.88 0.09
CA LEU A 122 4.80 6.74 0.34
C LEU A 122 4.86 6.29 1.80
N MET A 123 6.04 6.26 2.41
CA MET A 123 6.21 5.91 3.83
C MET A 123 5.43 6.84 4.76
N GLN A 124 5.42 8.16 4.48
CA GLN A 124 4.62 9.10 5.27
C GLN A 124 3.11 8.82 5.15
N ALA A 125 2.63 8.55 3.94
CA ALA A 125 1.21 8.27 3.69
C ALA A 125 0.78 6.91 4.28
N PHE A 126 1.62 5.89 4.15
CA PHE A 126 1.40 4.58 4.75
C PHE A 126 1.41 4.66 6.27
N PHE A 127 2.32 5.43 6.88
CA PHE A 127 2.40 5.55 8.33
C PHE A 127 1.09 6.07 8.93
N GLN A 128 0.50 7.12 8.35
CA GLN A 128 -0.78 7.66 8.81
C GLN A 128 -1.89 6.60 8.78
N THR A 129 -1.93 5.81 7.71
CA THR A 129 -2.93 4.74 7.54
C THR A 129 -2.69 3.59 8.52
N ALA A 130 -1.44 3.12 8.64
CA ALA A 130 -1.05 2.00 9.47
C ALA A 130 -1.21 2.33 10.97
N ASP A 131 -0.83 3.53 11.40
CA ASP A 131 -1.01 3.96 12.78
C ASP A 131 -2.50 4.10 13.13
N TRP A 132 -3.33 4.53 12.18
CA TRP A 132 -4.80 4.52 12.32
C TRP A 132 -5.40 3.11 12.38
N MET A 133 -4.70 2.03 11.99
CA MET A 133 -5.20 0.66 12.13
C MET A 133 -5.05 0.10 13.54
N ARG A 134 -4.17 0.68 14.36
CA ARG A 134 -3.90 0.19 15.72
C ARG A 134 -5.17 0.17 16.58
N ASN A 135 -5.32 -0.90 17.36
CA ASN A 135 -6.50 -1.13 18.20
C ASN A 135 -6.19 -1.67 19.60
N VAL A 136 -4.90 -1.87 19.91
CA VAL A 136 -4.42 -2.20 21.26
C VAL A 136 -3.27 -1.25 21.66
N ALA A 137 -3.13 -0.99 22.96
CA ALA A 137 -2.21 0.01 23.51
C ALA A 137 -0.80 -0.53 23.84
N ARG A 138 -0.39 -1.63 23.23
CA ARG A 138 0.91 -2.29 23.45
C ARG A 138 1.79 -2.24 22.20
#